data_AF-A0AAV3YJ61-F1
#
_entry.id   AF-A0AAV3YJ61-F1
#
_cell.length_a   1.000
_cell.length_b   1.000
_cell.length_c   1.000
_cell.angle_alpha   90.00
_cell.angle_beta   90.00
_cell.angle_gamma   90.00
#
_symmetry.space_group_name_H-M   'P 1'
#
loop_
_entity.id
_entity.type
_entity.pdbx_description
1 polymer ?
#
loop_
_entity_poly.entity_id
_entity_poly.type
_entity_poly.pdbx_seq_one_letter_code
_entity_poly.pdbx_strand_id
1 'polypeptide(L)'
;MSLETIAKFRREYAIAYTDGSSTGGTGNGGYGIYFLWPDGSTTRKCGPVGEWTCSYECELMAVTECLRVVIGKQRKEPRYRAWLSLPTAGLWCRPLEVQEAKV
;
A
#
# COMPACT_ATOMS: atom_id res chain seq x y z
N MET A 1 -17.57 -13.77 -7.59
CA MET A 1 -17.25 -13.09 -8.87
C MET A 1 -15.95 -12.26 -8.85
N SER A 2 -15.62 -11.46 -7.81
CA SER A 2 -14.32 -10.73 -7.76
C SER A 2 -13.14 -11.62 -7.34
N LEU A 3 -13.30 -12.40 -6.27
CA LEU A 3 -12.24 -13.27 -5.73
C LEU A 3 -11.76 -14.35 -6.70
N GLU A 4 -12.67 -14.95 -7.48
CA GLU A 4 -12.33 -15.95 -8.51
C GLU A 4 -11.54 -15.35 -9.68
N THR A 5 -11.80 -14.08 -10.01
CA THR A 5 -11.08 -13.36 -11.07
C THR A 5 -9.66 -13.02 -10.62
N ILE A 6 -9.50 -12.59 -9.37
CA ILE A 6 -8.18 -12.35 -8.75
C ILE A 6 -7.38 -13.66 -8.66
N ALA A 7 -8.04 -14.76 -8.28
CA ALA A 7 -7.40 -16.08 -8.18
C ALA A 7 -6.91 -16.63 -9.53
N LYS A 8 -7.48 -16.17 -10.66
CA LYS A 8 -7.06 -16.56 -12.02
C LYS A 8 -5.84 -15.79 -12.53
N PHE A 9 -5.52 -14.62 -11.98
CA PHE A 9 -4.28 -13.92 -12.32
C PHE A 9 -3.08 -14.68 -11.71
N ARG A 10 -2.03 -14.87 -12.51
CA ARG A 10 -0.84 -15.65 -12.11
C ARG A 10 -0.31 -15.18 -10.75
N ARG A 11 0.16 -16.13 -9.93
CA ARG A 11 0.82 -15.96 -8.62
C ARG A 11 2.14 -15.15 -8.67
N GLU A 12 2.38 -14.38 -9.72
CA GLU A 12 3.57 -13.57 -9.92
C GLU A 12 3.45 -12.18 -9.26
N TYR A 13 2.25 -11.80 -8.80
CA TYR A 13 1.97 -10.51 -8.19
C TYR A 13 1.53 -10.65 -6.72
N ALA A 14 1.86 -9.64 -5.92
CA ALA A 14 1.29 -9.51 -4.59
C ALA A 14 -0.17 -9.06 -4.70
N ILE A 15 -1.06 -9.69 -3.95
CA ILE A 15 -2.45 -9.27 -3.81
C ILE A 15 -2.57 -8.56 -2.47
N ALA A 16 -3.09 -7.34 -2.48
CA ALA A 16 -3.35 -6.56 -1.28
C ALA A 16 -4.84 -6.29 -1.13
N TYR A 17 -5.37 -6.59 0.05
CA TYR A 17 -6.71 -6.21 0.47
C TYR A 17 -6.57 -5.06 1.46
N THR A 18 -7.24 -3.95 1.19
CA THR A 18 -7.23 -2.74 2.02
C THR A 18 -8.64 -2.46 2.48
N ASP A 19 -8.77 -1.98 3.71
CA ASP A 19 -10.04 -1.57 4.28
C ASP A 19 -9.82 -0.45 5.29
N GLY A 20 -10.64 0.59 5.20
CA GLY A 20 -10.61 1.75 6.08
C GLY A 20 -11.96 1.92 6.74
N SER A 21 -11.98 2.10 8.06
CA SER A 21 -13.24 2.25 8.78
C SER A 21 -13.18 3.38 9.80
N SER A 22 -14.31 4.04 9.99
CA SER A 22 -14.52 5.09 10.98
C SER A 22 -15.83 4.87 11.71
N THR A 23 -15.85 5.10 13.02
CA THR A 23 -17.08 4.99 13.83
C THR A 23 -18.11 6.02 13.36
N GLY A 24 -19.32 5.58 13.03
CA GLY A 24 -20.40 6.48 12.62
C GLY A 24 -20.15 7.26 11.31
N GLY A 25 -19.18 6.85 10.50
CA GLY A 25 -18.80 7.54 9.25
C GLY A 25 -17.88 8.75 9.45
N THR A 26 -17.84 9.32 10.67
CA THR A 26 -16.94 10.38 11.11
C THR A 26 -16.65 10.20 12.61
N GLY A 27 -15.41 9.91 12.98
CA GLY A 27 -15.01 9.66 14.36
C GLY A 27 -13.71 8.87 14.45
N ASN A 28 -13.56 8.05 15.50
CA ASN A 28 -12.41 7.16 15.64
C ASN A 28 -12.28 6.25 14.43
N GLY A 29 -11.15 6.36 13.73
CA GLY A 29 -10.90 5.61 12.51
C GLY A 29 -9.58 4.85 12.52
N GLY A 30 -9.55 3.82 11.70
CA GLY A 30 -8.44 2.89 11.55
C GLY A 30 -8.37 2.32 10.15
N TYR A 31 -7.23 1.71 9.85
CA TYR A 31 -7.01 1.03 8.58
C TYR A 31 -6.52 -0.40 8.80
N GLY A 32 -6.81 -1.26 7.82
CA GLY A 32 -6.35 -2.63 7.75
C GLY A 32 -5.81 -2.97 6.36
N ILE A 33 -4.75 -3.76 6.34
CA ILE A 33 -4.12 -4.26 5.11
C ILE A 33 -3.78 -5.73 5.31
N TYR A 34 -4.10 -6.54 4.30
CA TYR A 34 -3.70 -7.93 4.19
C TYR A 34 -3.03 -8.18 2.84
N PHE A 35 -1.78 -8.62 2.88
CA PHE A 35 -1.02 -9.05 1.72
C PHE A 35 -1.00 -10.58 1.61
N LEU A 36 -1.23 -11.07 0.40
CA LEU A 36 -0.86 -12.41 -0.06
C LEU A 36 0.26 -12.26 -1.09
N TRP A 37 1.47 -12.64 -0.71
CA TRP A 37 2.66 -12.51 -1.55
C TRP A 37 2.78 -13.68 -2.55
N PRO A 38 3.54 -13.52 -3.65
CA PRO A 38 3.80 -14.57 -4.64
C PRO A 38 4.34 -15.88 -4.08
N ASP A 39 5.16 -15.80 -3.04
CA ASP A 39 5.75 -16.95 -2.33
C ASP A 39 4.75 -17.67 -1.41
N GLY A 40 3.49 -17.22 -1.37
CA GLY A 40 2.43 -17.72 -0.50
C GLY A 40 2.52 -17.18 0.93
N SER A 41 3.53 -16.36 1.26
CA SER A 41 3.62 -15.71 2.56
C SER A 41 2.54 -14.64 2.69
N THR A 42 2.20 -14.29 3.93
CA THR A 42 1.17 -13.28 4.20
C THR A 42 1.71 -12.22 5.14
N THR A 43 1.17 -11.01 5.04
CA THR A 43 1.51 -9.91 5.94
C THR A 43 0.25 -9.14 6.29
N ARG A 44 0.08 -8.84 7.58
CA ARG A 44 -1.00 -8.01 8.10
C ARG A 44 -0.42 -6.73 8.66
N LYS A 45 -1.08 -5.61 8.39
CA LYS A 45 -0.76 -4.31 8.98
C LYS A 45 -2.06 -3.58 9.25
N CYS A 46 -2.18 -3.03 10.44
CA CYS A 46 -3.30 -2.17 10.81
C CYS A 46 -2.79 -1.07 11.74
N GLY A 47 -3.59 -0.02 11.87
CA GLY A 47 -3.27 1.07 12.78
C GLY A 47 -4.41 2.08 12.89
N PRO A 48 -4.34 2.94 13.91
CA PRO A 48 -5.24 4.08 14.01
C PRO A 48 -4.93 5.11 12.93
N VAL A 49 -5.96 5.81 12.46
CA VAL A 49 -5.85 6.98 11.58
C VAL A 49 -5.97 8.26 12.40
N GLY A 50 -6.92 8.29 13.33
CA GLY A 50 -7.15 9.43 14.23
C GLY A 50 -8.52 9.35 14.90
N GLU A 51 -8.76 10.25 15.86
CA GLU A 51 -10.03 10.32 16.62
C GLU A 51 -11.14 11.08 15.87
N TRP A 52 -10.74 11.93 14.93
CA TRP A 52 -11.63 12.71 14.07
C TRP A 52 -11.25 12.50 12.63
N THR A 53 -11.77 11.44 12.03
CA THR A 53 -11.56 11.13 10.62
C THR A 53 -12.84 10.60 9.98
N CYS A 54 -12.98 10.80 8.68
CA CYS A 54 -14.06 10.19 7.90
C CYS A 54 -13.63 8.84 7.31
N SER A 55 -14.63 8.03 6.95
CA SER A 55 -14.39 6.72 6.32
C SER A 55 -13.50 6.81 5.07
N TYR A 56 -13.67 7.83 4.24
CA TYR A 56 -12.85 8.03 3.03
C TYR A 56 -11.37 8.29 3.33
N GLU A 57 -11.05 9.04 4.40
CA GLU A 57 -9.68 9.26 4.83
C GLU A 57 -9.05 7.95 5.35
N CYS A 58 -9.85 7.11 6.02
CA CYS A 58 -9.40 5.81 6.48
C CYS A 58 -9.06 4.88 5.30
N GLU A 59 -9.90 4.89 4.25
CA GLU A 59 -9.65 4.12 3.03
C GLU A 59 -8.40 4.60 2.30
N LEU A 60 -8.25 5.93 2.17
CA LEU A 60 -7.06 6.52 1.57
C LEU A 60 -5.79 6.17 2.36
N MET A 61 -5.87 6.16 3.70
CA MET A 61 -4.77 5.75 4.56
C MET A 61 -4.42 4.27 4.34
N ALA A 62 -5.42 3.38 4.25
CA ALA A 62 -5.21 1.96 4.00
C ALA A 62 -4.43 1.72 2.69
N VAL A 63 -4.81 2.42 1.62
CA VAL A 63 -4.11 2.35 0.32
C VAL A 63 -2.71 2.97 0.40
N THR A 64 -2.55 4.11 1.09
CA THR A 64 -1.25 4.78 1.24
C THR A 64 -0.25 3.92 2.00
N GLU A 65 -0.66 3.32 3.11
CA GLU A 65 0.17 2.41 3.89
C GLU A 65 0.47 1.11 3.13
N CYS A 66 -0.47 0.63 2.31
CA CYS A 66 -0.25 -0.50 1.41
C CYS A 66 0.89 -0.21 0.42
N LEU A 67 0.84 0.94 -0.26
CA LEU A 67 1.90 1.36 -1.19
C LEU A 67 3.24 1.53 -0.50
N ARG A 68 3.28 2.08 0.73
CA ARG A 68 4.51 2.20 1.53
C ARG A 68 5.16 0.85 1.79
N VAL A 69 4.37 -0.18 2.11
CA VAL A 69 4.88 -1.55 2.32
C VAL A 69 5.45 -2.12 1.02
N VAL A 70 4.73 -1.99 -0.10
CA VAL A 70 5.18 -2.51 -1.40
C VAL A 70 6.48 -1.85 -1.86
N ILE A 71 6.56 -0.51 -1.82
CA ILE A 71 7.76 0.25 -2.18
C ILE A 71 8.93 -0.13 -1.25
N GLY A 72 8.67 -0.26 0.05
CA GLY A 72 9.67 -0.69 1.03
C GLY A 72 10.24 -2.08 0.74
N LYS A 73 9.38 -3.03 0.33
CA LYS A 73 9.81 -4.40 -0.02
C LYS A 73 10.57 -4.43 -1.35
N GLN A 74 10.11 -3.70 -2.37
CA GLN A 74 10.83 -3.58 -3.65
C GLN A 74 12.25 -3.01 -3.49
N ARG A 75 12.44 -2.01 -2.62
CA ARG A 75 13.77 -1.44 -2.34
C ARG A 75 14.75 -2.45 -1.72
N LYS A 76 14.24 -3.42 -0.97
CA LYS A 76 15.05 -4.45 -0.29
C LYS A 76 15.37 -5.64 -1.19
N GLU A 77 14.57 -5.90 -2.22
CA GLU A 77 14.76 -7.05 -3.12
C GLU A 77 15.59 -6.68 -4.37
N PRO A 78 16.74 -7.34 -4.62
CA PRO A 78 17.61 -7.04 -5.76
C PRO A 78 16.93 -7.17 -7.13
N ARG A 79 15.92 -8.05 -7.25
CA ARG A 79 15.19 -8.32 -8.50
C ARG A 79 14.40 -7.11 -9.01
N TYR A 80 13.92 -6.22 -8.12
CA TYR A 80 13.13 -5.04 -8.49
C TYR A 80 13.97 -3.77 -8.72
N ARG A 81 15.25 -3.77 -8.32
CA ARG A 81 16.19 -2.67 -8.65
C ARG A 81 16.33 -2.45 -10.16
N ALA A 82 16.19 -3.52 -10.96
CA ALA A 82 16.30 -3.45 -12.41
C ALA A 82 15.10 -2.76 -13.11
N TRP A 83 13.92 -2.75 -12.48
CA TRP A 83 12.73 -2.09 -13.02
C TRP A 83 12.77 -0.57 -12.87
N LEU A 84 13.39 -0.06 -11.79
CA LEU A 84 13.61 1.37 -11.56
C LEU A 84 14.71 1.96 -12.46
N SER A 85 15.49 1.12 -13.14
CA SER A 85 16.51 1.53 -14.14
C SER A 85 16.00 1.55 -15.58
N LEU A 86 14.73 1.21 -15.83
CA LEU A 86 14.15 1.33 -17.17
C LEU A 86 13.84 2.80 -17.49
N PRO A 87 14.18 3.32 -18.68
CA PRO A 87 14.02 4.74 -19.05
C PRO A 87 12.57 5.25 -18.92
N THR A 88 11.58 4.36 -18.99
CA THR A 88 10.14 4.68 -18.86
C THR A 88 9.65 4.80 -17.41
N ALA A 89 10.42 4.34 -16.41
CA ALA A 89 10.10 4.54 -14.99
C ALA A 89 10.39 5.99 -14.52
N GLY A 90 11.11 6.78 -15.34
CA GLY A 90 11.52 8.14 -15.04
C GLY A 90 10.40 9.19 -14.96
N LEU A 91 9.16 8.86 -15.36
CA LEU A 91 8.02 9.78 -15.25
C LEU A 91 7.21 9.64 -13.96
N TRP A 92 7.22 8.48 -13.29
CA TRP A 92 6.32 8.20 -12.15
C TRP A 92 7.04 7.94 -10.83
N CYS A 93 8.35 7.68 -10.85
CA CYS A 93 9.14 7.36 -9.66
C CYS A 93 10.32 8.30 -9.48
N ARG A 94 10.12 9.62 -9.59
CA ARG A 94 11.06 10.52 -8.91
C ARG A 94 10.82 10.39 -7.41
N PRO A 95 11.86 10.11 -6.60
CA PRO A 95 11.75 10.36 -5.17
C PRO A 95 11.33 11.82 -5.01
N LEU A 96 10.22 12.08 -4.32
CA LEU A 96 9.96 13.40 -3.75
C LEU A 96 11.16 13.69 -2.84
N GLU A 97 12.07 14.54 -3.32
CA GLU A 97 13.03 15.21 -2.44
C GLU A 97 12.20 16.05 -1.48
N VAL A 98 11.96 15.48 -0.29
CA VAL A 98 11.50 16.28 0.84
C VAL A 98 12.68 17.15 1.20
N GLN A 99 12.68 18.39 0.69
CA GLN A 99 13.55 19.42 1.23
C GLN A 99 13.10 19.65 2.67
N GLU A 100 13.90 19.18 3.63
CA GLU A 100 13.76 19.60 5.01
C GLU A 100 13.96 21.13 5.03
N ALA A 101 12.87 21.85 5.23
CA ALA A 101 12.91 23.26 5.53
C ALA A 101 13.67 23.44 6.85
N LYS A 102 14.89 23.98 6.77
CA LYS A 102 15.62 24.46 7.94
C LYS A 102 14.84 25.65 8.51
N VAL A 103 14.39 25.51 9.75
CA VAL A 103 13.95 26.62 10.62
C VAL A 103 15.18 27.37 11.09
#